data_AF-A0A6N1X967-F1
#
_entry.id   AF-A0A6N1X967-F1
#
_cell.length_a   1.000
_cell.length_b   1.000
_cell.length_c   1.000
_cell.angle_alpha   90.00
_cell.angle_beta   90.00
_cell.angle_gamma   90.00
#
_symmetry.space_group_name_H-M   'P 1'
#
loop_
_entity.id
_entity.type
_entity.pdbx_description
1 polymer ?
#
loop_
_entity_poly.entity_id
_entity_poly.type
_entity_poly.pdbx_seq_one_letter_code
_entity_poly.pdbx_strand_id
1 'polypeptide(L)'
;MADIRLPSLVLDRGIETITYARQENAAPMPERSEAPPPDTGVRAHLDQLLQKPSMDSRLDQALRPPIANRDLLLPGRFREALGNALVQLRAAAGSAGDGSEQSRVLNRAVRLLNEESSLRELEHMYRSALYQG
;
A
#
# COMPACT_ATOMS: atom_id res chain seq x y z
N MET A 1 -32.25 12.28 -47.03
CA MET A 1 -32.31 10.80 -46.88
C MET A 1 -32.01 10.20 -48.23
N ALA A 2 -30.86 9.53 -48.36
CA ALA A 2 -30.55 8.67 -49.49
C ALA A 2 -29.88 7.42 -48.91
N ASP A 3 -30.63 6.32 -48.92
CA ASP A 3 -30.17 4.99 -48.53
C ASP A 3 -29.03 4.54 -49.45
N ILE A 4 -27.83 4.40 -48.89
CA ILE A 4 -26.75 3.69 -49.58
C ILE A 4 -26.98 2.20 -49.31
N ARG A 5 -27.70 1.55 -50.23
CA ARG A 5 -27.83 0.09 -50.26
C ARG A 5 -26.51 -0.50 -50.75
N LEU A 6 -25.68 -1.00 -49.83
CA LEU A 6 -24.53 -1.80 -50.16
C LEU A 6 -25.01 -3.23 -50.49
N PRO A 7 -24.85 -3.74 -51.73
CA PRO A 7 -25.09 -5.15 -52.00
C PRO A 7 -24.10 -5.99 -51.19
N SER A 8 -24.60 -7.11 -50.66
CA SER A 8 -23.90 -8.05 -49.80
C SER A 8 -22.49 -8.39 -50.31
N LEU A 9 -21.46 -7.90 -49.62
CA LEU A 9 -20.08 -8.30 -49.83
C LEU A 9 -19.87 -9.68 -49.19
N VAL A 10 -19.96 -10.73 -50.00
CA VAL A 10 -19.47 -12.06 -49.65
C VAL A 10 -17.97 -12.08 -49.98
N LEU A 11 -17.13 -11.94 -48.95
CA LEU A 11 -15.66 -11.95 -49.06
C LEU A 11 -15.15 -13.38 -48.90
N ASP A 12 -15.21 -14.17 -49.97
CA ASP A 12 -14.75 -15.58 -49.95
C ASP A 12 -13.44 -15.81 -50.72
N ARG A 13 -12.84 -14.77 -51.33
CA ARG A 13 -11.49 -14.79 -51.91
C ARG A 13 -10.82 -13.42 -51.79
N GLY A 14 -9.49 -13.43 -51.70
CA GLY A 14 -8.64 -12.25 -51.46
C GLY A 14 -8.80 -11.14 -52.50
N ILE A 15 -8.14 -10.00 -52.23
CA ILE A 15 -8.20 -8.81 -53.10
C ILE A 15 -7.52 -9.12 -54.43
N GLU A 16 -8.30 -9.46 -55.45
CA GLU A 16 -7.75 -9.82 -56.77
C GLU A 16 -7.34 -8.60 -57.60
N THR A 17 -7.88 -7.41 -57.35
CA THR A 17 -7.51 -6.22 -58.14
C THR A 17 -7.81 -4.92 -57.39
N ILE A 18 -6.85 -3.97 -57.41
CA ILE A 18 -7.05 -2.60 -56.94
C ILE A 18 -7.33 -1.72 -58.15
N THR A 19 -8.56 -1.24 -58.30
CA THR A 19 -8.93 -0.29 -59.34
C THR A 19 -8.75 1.12 -58.78
N TYR A 20 -7.75 1.85 -59.25
CA TYR A 20 -7.59 3.26 -58.92
C TYR A 20 -8.67 4.06 -59.65
N ALA A 21 -9.65 4.59 -58.91
CA ALA A 21 -10.56 5.58 -59.45
C ALA A 21 -9.71 6.78 -59.90
N ARG A 22 -9.74 7.09 -61.20
CA ARG A 22 -9.05 8.23 -61.78
C ARG A 22 -9.44 9.49 -61.02
N GLN A 23 -8.47 10.04 -60.29
CA GLN A 23 -8.66 11.08 -59.29
C GLN A 23 -8.71 12.44 -59.99
N GLU A 24 -9.74 12.69 -60.79
CA GLU A 24 -9.87 13.95 -61.55
C GLU A 24 -10.45 15.11 -60.72
N ASN A 25 -10.87 14.90 -59.47
CA ASN A 25 -11.27 15.98 -58.54
C ASN A 25 -11.12 15.54 -57.07
N ALA A 26 -9.90 15.24 -56.62
CA ALA A 26 -9.65 15.18 -55.18
C ALA A 26 -9.41 16.58 -54.64
N ALA A 27 -10.31 17.07 -53.79
CA ALA A 27 -9.97 18.17 -52.89
C ALA A 27 -8.69 17.79 -52.12
N PRO A 28 -7.71 18.69 -51.99
CA PRO A 28 -6.48 18.35 -51.29
C PRO A 28 -6.84 17.92 -49.86
N MET A 29 -6.47 16.69 -49.49
CA MET A 29 -6.55 16.31 -48.09
C MET A 29 -5.63 17.26 -47.29
N PRO A 30 -6.02 17.66 -46.07
CA PRO A 30 -5.11 18.35 -45.18
C PRO A 30 -3.81 17.57 -45.12
N GLU A 31 -2.68 18.26 -45.29
CA GLU A 31 -1.38 17.62 -45.20
C GLU A 31 -1.33 16.78 -43.93
N ARG A 32 -0.93 15.51 -44.06
CA ARG A 32 -0.62 14.69 -42.90
C ARG A 32 0.60 15.33 -42.23
N SER A 33 0.36 16.25 -41.31
CA SER A 33 1.37 16.57 -40.32
C SER A 33 1.56 15.29 -39.51
N GLU A 34 2.72 14.67 -39.62
CA GLU A 34 3.19 13.76 -38.58
C GLU A 34 3.15 14.56 -37.28
N ALA A 35 2.11 14.34 -36.48
CA ALA A 35 2.12 14.86 -35.13
C ALA A 35 3.37 14.27 -34.47
N PRO A 36 4.26 15.09 -33.89
CA PRO A 36 5.42 14.56 -33.20
C PRO A 36 4.95 13.52 -32.19
N PRO A 37 5.69 12.42 -32.00
CA PRO A 37 5.39 11.45 -30.94
C PRO A 37 5.16 12.24 -29.66
N PRO A 38 4.08 11.99 -28.90
CA PRO A 38 3.83 12.74 -27.68
C PRO A 38 5.07 12.65 -26.77
N ASP A 39 5.72 13.80 -26.52
CA ASP A 39 6.92 13.90 -25.67
C ASP A 39 6.67 13.44 -24.23
N THR A 40 5.41 13.26 -23.86
CA THR A 40 4.99 12.65 -22.61
C THR A 40 4.97 11.13 -22.75
N GLY A 41 6.05 10.49 -22.29
CA GLY A 41 6.14 9.04 -22.22
C GLY A 41 4.91 8.44 -21.54
N VAL A 42 4.16 7.62 -22.27
CA VAL A 42 3.00 6.84 -21.80
C VAL A 42 3.27 6.12 -20.48
N ARG A 43 4.54 5.78 -20.20
CA ARG A 43 5.01 5.20 -18.94
C ARG A 43 4.72 6.07 -17.71
N ALA A 44 4.88 7.39 -17.78
CA ALA A 44 4.67 8.27 -16.62
C ALA A 44 3.21 8.25 -16.15
N HIS A 45 2.26 8.15 -17.08
CA HIS A 45 0.83 8.07 -16.76
C HIS A 45 0.44 6.68 -16.23
N LEU A 46 1.07 5.62 -16.77
CA LEU A 46 0.93 4.25 -16.27
C LEU A 46 1.52 4.10 -14.86
N ASP A 47 2.69 4.66 -14.59
CA ASP A 47 3.28 4.70 -13.25
C ASP A 47 2.38 5.44 -12.27
N GLN A 48 1.76 6.56 -12.69
CA GLN A 48 0.82 7.31 -11.88
C GLN A 48 -0.48 6.54 -11.58
N LEU A 49 -0.93 5.68 -12.51
CA LEU A 49 -2.08 4.80 -12.32
C LEU A 49 -1.74 3.57 -11.45
N LEU A 50 -0.54 3.01 -11.61
CA LEU A 50 -0.03 1.86 -10.86
C LEU A 50 0.39 2.22 -9.43
N GLN A 51 0.72 3.49 -9.16
CA GLN A 51 0.96 4.03 -7.82
C GLN A 51 -0.31 4.23 -6.98
N LYS A 52 -1.50 3.91 -7.51
CA LYS A 52 -2.73 3.96 -6.70
C LYS A 52 -2.63 2.91 -5.59
N PRO A 53 -2.73 3.31 -4.31
CA PRO A 53 -2.68 2.35 -3.21
C PRO A 53 -3.84 1.37 -3.39
N SER A 54 -3.51 0.09 -3.49
CA SER A 54 -4.49 -0.99 -3.57
C SER A 54 -5.37 -1.00 -2.33
N MET A 55 -6.52 -1.65 -2.41
CA MET A 55 -7.36 -1.86 -1.23
C MET A 55 -6.54 -2.52 -0.11
N ASP A 56 -5.70 -3.49 -0.44
CA ASP A 56 -4.80 -4.16 0.50
C ASP A 56 -3.83 -3.17 1.16
N SER A 57 -3.22 -2.26 0.38
CA SER A 57 -2.32 -1.24 0.93
C SER A 57 -3.02 -0.27 1.89
N ARG A 58 -4.30 0.03 1.63
CA ARG A 58 -5.12 0.87 2.50
C ARG A 58 -5.52 0.15 3.78
N LEU A 59 -5.88 -1.13 3.67
CA LEU A 59 -6.19 -1.97 4.83
C LEU A 59 -4.94 -2.14 5.71
N ASP A 60 -3.78 -2.41 5.11
CA ASP A 60 -2.51 -2.51 5.82
C ASP A 60 -2.15 -1.21 6.54
N GLN A 61 -2.36 -0.05 5.92
CA GLN A 61 -2.14 1.24 6.58
C GLN A 61 -3.13 1.48 7.73
N ALA A 62 -4.39 1.09 7.57
CA ALA A 62 -5.41 1.26 8.59
C ALA A 62 -5.21 0.31 9.79
N LEU A 63 -4.68 -0.89 9.55
CA LEU A 63 -4.42 -1.89 10.58
C LEU A 63 -3.11 -1.67 11.33
N ARG A 64 -2.17 -0.89 10.75
CA ARG A 64 -0.89 -0.59 11.42
C ARG A 64 -1.11 0.41 12.56
N PRO A 65 -0.77 0.04 13.81
CA PRO A 65 -0.80 1.01 14.89
C PRO A 65 0.18 2.14 14.58
N PRO A 66 -0.18 3.41 14.86
CA PRO A 66 0.74 4.52 14.67
C PRO A 66 1.92 4.37 15.64
N ILE A 67 3.11 4.13 15.11
CA ILE A 67 4.33 4.02 15.90
C ILE A 67 5.00 5.39 15.95
N ALA A 68 4.87 6.08 17.08
CA ALA A 68 5.45 7.42 17.27
C ALA A 68 6.99 7.40 17.26
N ASN A 69 7.61 6.35 17.80
CA ASN A 69 9.06 6.18 17.83
C ASN A 69 9.48 4.89 17.09
N ARG A 70 10.11 5.05 15.93
CA ARG A 70 10.58 3.93 15.08
C ARG A 70 11.65 3.08 15.76
N ASP A 71 12.38 3.61 16.73
CA ASP A 71 13.39 2.85 17.46
C ASP A 71 12.75 1.68 18.22
N LEU A 72 11.47 1.76 18.58
CA LEU A 72 10.72 0.68 19.22
C LEU A 72 10.55 -0.56 18.33
N LEU A 73 10.87 -0.47 17.04
CA LEU A 73 10.90 -1.64 16.16
C LEU A 73 12.14 -2.52 16.39
N LEU A 74 13.19 -1.97 17.01
CA LEU A 74 14.38 -2.73 17.36
C LEU A 74 14.14 -3.49 18.68
N PRO A 75 14.37 -4.83 18.71
CA PRO A 75 14.05 -5.63 19.90
C PRO A 75 14.70 -5.13 21.19
N GLY A 76 15.96 -4.68 21.12
CA GLY A 76 16.67 -4.15 22.29
C GLY A 76 16.07 -2.83 22.80
N ARG A 77 15.75 -1.91 21.89
CA ARG A 77 15.13 -0.62 22.21
C ARG A 77 13.72 -0.77 22.75
N PHE A 78 12.96 -1.72 22.20
CA PHE A 78 11.65 -2.06 22.72
C PHE A 78 11.72 -2.56 24.17
N ARG A 79 12.67 -3.48 24.46
CA ARG A 79 12.86 -4.01 25.82
C ARG A 79 13.25 -2.92 26.81
N GLU A 80 14.17 -2.05 26.42
CA GLU A 80 14.59 -0.89 27.20
C GLU A 80 13.41 0.06 27.48
N ALA A 81 12.63 0.41 26.45
CA ALA A 81 11.46 1.27 26.59
C ALA A 81 10.37 0.66 27.49
N LEU A 82 10.14 -0.66 27.40
CA LEU A 82 9.20 -1.37 28.26
C LEU A 82 9.65 -1.32 29.72
N GLY A 83 10.94 -1.58 29.99
CA GLY A 83 11.51 -1.46 31.33
C GLY A 83 11.35 -0.05 31.90
N ASN A 84 11.64 0.99 31.10
CA ASN A 84 11.47 2.38 31.49
C ASN A 84 10.00 2.73 31.77
N ALA A 85 9.06 2.24 30.95
CA ALA A 85 7.63 2.43 31.17
C ALA A 85 7.15 1.78 32.48
N LEU A 86 7.64 0.59 32.82
CA LEU A 86 7.36 -0.07 34.10
C LEU A 86 7.82 0.75 35.30
N VAL A 87 9.04 1.30 35.24
CA VAL A 87 9.58 2.16 36.31
C VAL A 87 8.72 3.40 36.47
N GLN A 88 8.36 4.06 35.36
CA GLN A 88 7.52 5.26 35.39
C GLN A 88 6.11 4.97 35.93
N LEU A 89 5.49 3.86 35.53
CA LEU A 89 4.16 3.47 36.02
C LEU A 89 4.18 3.14 37.51
N ARG A 90 5.23 2.48 38.01
CA ARG A 90 5.39 2.22 39.46
C ARG A 90 5.58 3.50 40.25
N ALA A 91 6.40 4.42 39.76
CA ALA A 91 6.59 5.73 40.37
C ALA A 91 5.28 6.53 40.39
N ALA A 92 4.55 6.54 39.28
CA ALA A 92 3.23 7.18 39.18
C ALA A 92 2.22 6.55 40.15
N ALA A 93 2.19 5.21 40.25
CA ALA A 93 1.32 4.50 41.18
C ALA A 93 1.62 4.82 42.64
N GLY A 94 2.90 4.95 43.01
CA GLY A 94 3.33 5.34 44.36
C GLY A 94 3.05 6.81 44.69
N SER A 95 3.03 7.68 43.68
CA SER A 95 2.66 9.10 43.84
C SER A 95 1.15 9.35 43.85
N ALA A 96 0.37 8.44 43.25
CA ALA A 96 -1.08 8.47 43.30
C ALA A 96 -1.52 8.01 44.69
N GLY A 97 -2.06 8.92 45.51
CA GLY A 97 -2.43 8.67 46.90
C GLY A 97 -3.09 7.30 47.13
N ASP A 98 -2.72 6.69 48.26
CA ASP A 98 -3.04 5.30 48.57
C ASP A 98 -4.56 5.06 48.55
N GLY A 99 -5.00 4.02 47.84
CA GLY A 99 -6.42 3.71 47.67
C GLY A 99 -7.20 4.55 46.67
N SER A 100 -6.60 5.54 46.00
CA SER A 100 -7.24 6.26 44.89
C SER A 100 -7.57 5.32 43.72
N GLU A 101 -8.64 5.61 42.98
CA GLU A 101 -9.00 4.82 41.80
C GLU A 101 -7.86 4.84 40.76
N GLN A 102 -7.13 5.96 40.68
CA GLN A 102 -5.97 6.08 39.81
C GLN A 102 -4.81 5.17 40.23
N SER A 103 -4.52 5.04 41.52
CA SER A 103 -3.49 4.10 41.98
C SER A 103 -3.88 2.65 41.70
N ARG A 104 -5.17 2.29 41.78
CA ARG A 104 -5.66 0.95 41.41
C ARG A 104 -5.49 0.66 39.92
N VAL A 105 -5.86 1.60 39.06
CA VAL A 105 -5.70 1.46 37.60
C VAL A 105 -4.22 1.34 37.23
N LEU A 106 -3.35 2.16 37.82
CA LEU A 106 -1.91 2.10 37.58
C LEU A 106 -1.31 0.78 38.09
N ASN A 107 -1.71 0.30 39.27
CA ASN A 107 -1.27 -0.99 39.80
C ASN A 107 -1.72 -2.15 38.91
N ARG A 108 -2.94 -2.09 38.36
CA ARG A 108 -3.41 -3.07 37.37
C ARG A 108 -2.58 -3.02 36.10
N ALA A 109 -2.28 -1.84 35.58
CA ALA A 109 -1.43 -1.67 34.40
C ALA A 109 -0.02 -2.23 34.64
N VAL A 110 0.57 -2.00 35.81
CA VAL A 110 1.87 -2.57 36.19
C VAL A 110 1.82 -4.10 36.21
N ARG A 111 0.76 -4.72 36.74
CA ARG A 111 0.60 -6.19 36.73
C ARG A 111 0.56 -6.74 35.31
N LEU A 112 -0.29 -6.17 34.45
CA LEU A 112 -0.40 -6.57 33.05
C LEU A 112 0.92 -6.43 32.28
N LEU A 113 1.65 -5.32 32.49
CA LEU A 113 2.93 -5.13 31.81
C LEU A 113 4.02 -6.12 32.29
N ASN A 114 3.97 -6.53 33.56
CA ASN A 114 4.88 -7.57 34.06
C ASN A 114 4.56 -8.94 33.44
N GLU A 115 3.28 -9.30 33.30
CA GLU A 115 2.85 -10.54 32.63
C GLU A 115 3.30 -10.54 31.16
N GLU A 116 3.12 -9.43 30.44
CA GLU A 116 3.64 -9.29 29.08
C GLU A 116 5.16 -9.43 29.00
N SER A 117 5.88 -8.87 29.98
CA SER A 117 7.35 -8.99 30.01
C SER A 117 7.82 -10.43 30.21
N SER A 118 7.16 -11.19 31.09
CA SER A 118 7.53 -12.59 31.36
C SER A 118 7.19 -13.51 30.18
N LEU A 119 6.07 -13.27 29.50
CA LEU A 119 5.71 -14.00 28.27
C LEU A 119 6.75 -13.80 27.17
N ARG A 120 7.26 -12.57 27.00
CA ARG A 120 8.29 -12.27 26.01
C ARG A 120 9.65 -12.89 26.34
N GLU A 121 10.00 -12.95 27.62
CA GLU A 121 11.19 -13.67 28.07
C GLU A 121 11.08 -15.17 27.77
N LEU A 122 9.90 -15.75 28.04
CA LEU A 122 9.61 -17.15 27.75
C LEU A 122 9.69 -17.44 26.23
N GLU A 123 9.09 -16.59 25.40
CA GLU A 123 9.21 -16.66 23.94
C GLU A 123 10.68 -16.63 23.50
N HIS A 124 11.46 -15.72 24.06
CA HIS A 124 12.87 -15.58 23.71
C HIS A 124 13.67 -16.83 24.09
N MET A 125 13.40 -17.42 25.25
CA MET A 125 13.99 -18.67 25.72
C MET A 125 13.65 -19.82 24.76
N TYR A 126 12.38 -20.00 24.41
CA TYR A 126 11.98 -21.05 23.46
C TYR A 126 12.63 -20.85 22.09
N ARG A 127 12.68 -19.61 21.61
CA ARG A 127 13.35 -19.30 20.35
C ARG A 127 14.85 -19.63 20.41
N SER A 128 15.52 -19.34 21.52
CA SER A 128 16.94 -19.71 21.68
C SER A 128 17.15 -21.23 21.75
N ALA A 129 16.26 -21.96 22.41
CA ALA A 129 16.32 -23.42 22.48
C ALA A 129 16.15 -24.06 21.10
N LEU A 130 15.26 -23.51 20.26
CA LEU A 130 15.07 -23.96 18.88
C LEU A 130 16.29 -23.74 17.98
N TYR A 131 17.07 -22.69 18.22
CA TYR A 131 18.30 -22.42 17.45
C TYR A 131 19.52 -23.21 17.97
N GLN A 132 19.43 -23.84 19.14
CA GLN A 132 20.50 -24.63 19.73
C GLN A 132 20.38 -26.14 19.43
N GLY A 133 19.25 -26.60 18.87
CA GLY A 133 19.05 -27.97 18.38
C GLY A 133 19.18 -28.05 16.87
#